data_AF-A0A6N7SBE0-F1
#
_entry.id   AF-A0A6N7SBE0-F1
#
_cell.length_a   1.000
_cell.length_b   1.000
_cell.length_c   1.000
_cell.angle_alpha   90.00
_cell.angle_beta   90.00
_cell.angle_gamma   90.00
#
_symmetry.space_group_name_H-M   'P 1'
#
loop_
_entity.id
_entity.type
_entity.pdbx_description
1 polymer ?
#
loop_
_entity_poly.entity_id
_entity_poly.type
_entity_poly.pdbx_seq_one_letter_code
_entity_poly.pdbx_strand_id
1 'polypeptide(L)'
;MVTATMADLLDSRREDSCTIQRVQPAAAGALDRNEQYVDVKTGVRCHLSLKTMSVPDGVGRYQVVNVFQVFVRPEIEIKQGDRLIVTKQGLTYVLAAGKAIRYGSHLEVTCQEVADV
;
A
#
# COMPACT_ATOMS: atom_id res chain seq x y z
N MET A 1 -24.33 -17.72 17.18
CA MET A 1 -22.87 -17.43 17.29
C MET A 1 -22.39 -17.05 15.91
N VAL A 2 -21.86 -15.84 15.72
CA VAL A 2 -21.22 -15.47 14.45
C VAL A 2 -19.87 -16.15 14.41
N THR A 3 -19.67 -17.07 13.48
CA THR A 3 -18.37 -17.67 13.23
C THR A 3 -17.45 -16.61 12.63
N ALA A 4 -16.34 -16.30 13.31
CA ALA A 4 -15.34 -15.37 12.78
C ALA A 4 -14.82 -15.87 11.43
N THR A 5 -14.81 -14.99 10.43
CA THR A 5 -14.26 -15.30 9.11
C THR A 5 -12.74 -15.27 9.16
N MET A 6 -12.07 -15.85 8.16
CA MET A 6 -10.61 -15.73 8.04
C MET A 6 -10.17 -14.26 7.93
N ALA A 7 -10.97 -13.41 7.28
CA ALA A 7 -10.70 -11.97 7.22
C ALA A 7 -10.70 -11.33 8.62
N ASP A 8 -11.65 -11.72 9.48
CA ASP A 8 -11.71 -11.23 10.86
C ASP A 8 -10.49 -11.66 11.68
N LEU A 9 -10.07 -12.92 11.53
CA LEU A 9 -8.90 -13.47 12.23
C LEU A 9 -7.58 -12.82 11.80
N LEU A 10 -7.41 -12.52 10.51
CA LEU A 10 -6.24 -11.80 10.04
C LEU A 10 -6.25 -10.34 10.51
N ASP A 11 -7.41 -9.69 10.43
CA ASP A 11 -7.55 -8.28 10.80
C ASP A 11 -7.33 -8.04 12.30
N SER A 12 -7.68 -9.00 13.16
CA SER A 12 -7.41 -8.92 14.60
C SER A 12 -5.92 -9.00 14.97
N ARG A 13 -5.07 -9.47 14.05
CA ARG A 13 -3.60 -9.60 14.24
C ARG A 13 -2.81 -8.47 13.60
N ARG A 14 -3.48 -7.54 12.92
CA ARG A 14 -2.85 -6.38 12.28
C ARG A 14 -2.57 -5.31 13.32
N GLU A 15 -1.31 -4.92 13.41
CA GLU A 15 -0.83 -3.88 14.34
C GLU A 15 -0.41 -2.61 13.60
N ASP A 16 -0.25 -2.67 12.27
CA ASP A 16 0.15 -1.54 11.45
C ASP A 16 -1.08 -0.74 11.02
N SER A 17 -0.90 0.55 10.73
CA SER A 17 -1.95 1.43 10.22
C SER A 17 -1.58 2.03 8.87
N CYS A 18 -2.57 2.28 8.03
CA CYS A 18 -2.39 2.82 6.69
C CYS A 18 -3.37 3.96 6.43
N THR A 19 -2.87 5.05 5.86
CA THR A 19 -3.66 6.08 5.18
C THR A 19 -3.49 5.91 3.68
N ILE A 20 -4.62 5.89 2.97
CA ILE A 20 -4.68 5.79 1.51
C ILE A 20 -4.92 7.19 0.97
N GLN A 21 -4.01 7.65 0.12
CA GLN A 21 -4.07 8.91 -0.59
C GLN A 21 -4.24 8.68 -2.09
N ARG A 22 -5.06 9.51 -2.73
CA ARG A 22 -5.32 9.45 -4.17
C ARG A 22 -5.17 10.83 -4.78
N VAL A 23 -4.59 10.90 -5.98
CA VAL A 23 -4.57 12.13 -6.76
C VAL A 23 -5.99 12.48 -7.18
N GLN A 24 -6.46 13.67 -6.85
CA GLN A 24 -7.66 14.22 -7.47
C GLN A 24 -7.30 14.94 -8.76
N PRO A 25 -8.04 14.71 -9.87
CA PRO A 25 -7.86 15.51 -11.07
C PRO A 25 -8.16 16.97 -10.73
N ALA A 26 -7.27 17.88 -11.13
CA ALA A 26 -7.48 19.31 -10.96
C ALA A 26 -8.81 19.73 -11.61
N ALA A 27 -9.56 20.61 -10.93
CA ALA A 27 -10.80 21.15 -11.47
C ALA A 27 -10.57 21.77 -12.86
N ALA A 28 -11.50 21.53 -13.78
CA ALA A 28 -11.42 22.05 -15.14
C ALA A 28 -11.33 23.60 -15.10
N GLY A 29 -10.18 24.15 -15.52
CA GLY A 29 -9.91 25.59 -15.55
C GLY A 29 -8.79 26.08 -14.62
N ALA A 30 -8.21 25.22 -13.78
CA ALA A 30 -7.04 25.59 -12.99
C ALA A 30 -5.78 25.71 -13.88
N LEU A 31 -5.10 26.86 -13.82
CA LEU A 31 -3.81 27.10 -14.49
C LEU A 31 -2.66 26.33 -13.84
N ASP A 32 -2.86 25.90 -12.58
CA ASP A 32 -1.90 25.14 -11.81
C ASP A 32 -2.35 23.67 -11.74
N ARG A 33 -1.67 22.79 -12.49
CA ARG A 33 -1.96 21.34 -12.55
C ARG A 33 -1.22 20.58 -11.45
N ASN A 34 -1.05 21.19 -10.28
CA ASN A 34 -0.42 20.49 -9.17
C ASN A 34 -1.34 19.35 -8.72
N GLU A 35 -0.90 18.11 -8.97
CA GLU A 35 -1.58 16.89 -8.56
C GLU A 35 -1.64 16.86 -7.04
N GLN A 36 -2.82 17.13 -6.48
CA GLN A 36 -3.02 17.12 -5.04
C GLN A 36 -3.45 15.72 -4.58
N TYR A 37 -2.63 15.11 -3.72
CA TYR A 37 -3.01 13.92 -2.99
C TYR A 37 -4.04 14.29 -1.91
N VAL A 38 -5.16 13.57 -1.90
CA VAL A 38 -6.17 13.67 -0.84
C VAL A 38 -6.29 12.36 -0.10
N ASP A 39 -6.50 12.43 1.21
CA ASP A 39 -6.80 11.26 2.03
C ASP A 39 -8.17 10.70 1.65
N VAL A 40 -8.20 9.53 1.01
CA VAL A 40 -9.45 8.84 0.66
C VAL A 40 -9.91 7.90 1.76
N LYS A 41 -8.97 7.39 2.57
CA LYS A 41 -9.28 6.57 3.74
C LYS A 41 -8.12 6.61 4.74
N THR A 42 -8.42 6.83 6.01
CA THR A 42 -7.42 6.91 7.08
C THR A 42 -7.62 5.78 8.09
N GLY A 43 -6.56 5.46 8.86
CA GLY A 43 -6.64 4.50 9.96
C GLY A 43 -6.97 3.06 9.56
N VAL A 44 -6.67 2.67 8.32
CA VAL A 44 -6.90 1.30 7.85
C VAL A 44 -5.92 0.37 8.57
N ARG A 45 -6.43 -0.62 9.31
CA ARG A 45 -5.59 -1.69 9.85
C ARG A 45 -4.95 -2.47 8.71
N CYS A 46 -3.64 -2.61 8.77
CA CYS A 46 -2.86 -3.26 7.73
C CYS A 46 -1.74 -4.13 8.33
N HIS A 47 -1.06 -4.87 7.47
CA HIS A 47 0.22 -5.45 7.77
C HIS A 47 1.17 -5.12 6.63
N LEU A 48 2.29 -4.47 6.96
CA LEU A 48 3.38 -4.25 6.02
C LEU A 48 4.40 -5.39 6.16
N SER A 49 4.62 -6.08 5.05
CA SER A 49 5.68 -7.06 4.88
C SER A 49 6.74 -6.51 3.93
N LEU A 50 7.99 -6.86 4.18
CA LEU A 50 9.13 -6.55 3.32
C LEU A 50 9.74 -7.87 2.86
N LYS A 51 9.84 -8.04 1.55
CA LYS A 51 10.54 -9.15 0.92
C LYS A 51 11.76 -8.62 0.20
N THR A 52 12.92 -9.18 0.51
CA THR A 52 14.15 -8.89 -0.22
C THR A 52 14.38 -9.96 -1.28
N MET A 53 14.75 -9.54 -2.49
CA MET A 53 15.02 -10.44 -3.61
C MET A 53 16.24 -10.00 -4.41
N SER A 54 16.98 -10.98 -4.92
CA SER A 54 18.09 -10.74 -5.85
C SER A 54 17.56 -10.80 -7.28
N VAL A 55 17.75 -9.72 -8.03
CA VAL A 55 17.35 -9.64 -9.44
C VAL A 55 18.58 -9.34 -10.31
N PRO A 56 18.65 -9.86 -11.55
CA PRO A 56 19.72 -9.48 -12.47
C PRO A 56 19.72 -7.97 -12.73
N ASP A 57 20.91 -7.37 -12.81
CA ASP A 57 21.08 -5.94 -13.11
C ASP A 57 21.21 -5.63 -14.61
N GLY A 58 21.16 -6.66 -15.46
CA GLY A 58 21.30 -6.54 -16.91
C GLY A 58 22.74 -6.51 -17.43
N VAL A 59 23.76 -6.47 -16.56
CA VAL A 59 25.19 -6.51 -16.93
C VAL A 59 25.92 -7.73 -16.34
N GLY A 60 25.15 -8.77 -15.99
CA GLY A 60 25.67 -10.04 -15.48
C GLY A 60 25.96 -10.05 -13.98
N ARG A 61 25.49 -9.06 -13.21
CA ARG A 61 25.52 -9.09 -11.74
C ARG A 61 24.09 -9.18 -11.20
N TYR A 62 23.99 -9.36 -9.89
CA TYR A 62 22.72 -9.35 -9.17
C TYR A 62 22.68 -8.12 -8.27
N GLN A 63 21.53 -7.45 -8.29
CA GLN A 63 21.19 -6.38 -7.35
C GLN A 63 20.15 -6.88 -6.34
N VAL A 64 20.21 -6.37 -5.12
CA VAL A 64 19.25 -6.67 -4.07
C VAL A 64 18.18 -5.59 -4.10
N VAL A 65 16.92 -6.00 -4.28
CA VAL A 65 15.77 -5.10 -4.28
C VAL A 65 14.81 -5.46 -3.17
N ASN A 66 14.24 -4.42 -2.56
CA ASN A 66 13.22 -4.50 -1.54
C ASN A 66 11.84 -4.39 -2.20
N VAL A 67 10.99 -5.38 -1.96
CA VAL A 67 9.60 -5.40 -2.42
C VAL A 67 8.70 -5.34 -1.21
N PHE A 68 7.93 -4.26 -1.13
CA PHE A 68 6.97 -4.06 -0.04
C PHE A 68 5.63 -4.68 -0.42
N GLN A 69 4.97 -5.30 0.56
CA GLN A 69 3.63 -5.85 0.40
C GLN A 69 2.74 -5.38 1.55
N VAL A 70 1.62 -4.76 1.20
CA VAL A 70 0.62 -4.30 2.16
C VAL A 70 -0.59 -5.24 2.12
N PHE A 71 -0.95 -5.77 3.27
CA PHE A 71 -2.12 -6.63 3.45
C PHE A 71 -3.20 -5.92 4.24
N VAL A 72 -4.40 -5.81 3.66
CA VAL A 72 -5.56 -5.17 4.31
C VAL A 72 -6.79 -6.06 4.20
N ARG A 73 -7.89 -5.65 4.83
CA ARG A 73 -9.20 -6.30 4.67
C ARG A 73 -9.61 -6.34 3.19
N PRO A 74 -10.27 -7.42 2.73
CA PRO A 74 -10.60 -7.56 1.32
C PRO A 74 -11.47 -6.40 0.84
N GLU A 75 -12.47 -5.94 1.59
CA GLU A 75 -13.37 -4.83 1.26
C GLU A 75 -12.71 -3.45 1.13
N ILE A 76 -11.44 -3.30 1.50
CA ILE A 76 -10.70 -2.06 1.26
C ILE A 76 -10.48 -1.87 -0.25
N GLU A 77 -10.63 -0.64 -0.72
CA GLU A 77 -10.28 -0.26 -2.09
C GLU A 77 -8.95 0.46 -2.08
N ILE A 78 -7.97 -0.13 -2.79
CA ILE A 78 -6.70 0.51 -3.14
C ILE A 78 -6.56 0.40 -4.65
N LYS A 79 -6.32 1.52 -5.32
CA LYS A 79 -6.08 1.59 -6.76
C LYS A 79 -4.58 1.66 -7.02
N GLN A 80 -4.17 1.15 -8.17
CA GLN A 80 -2.81 1.33 -8.65
C GLN A 80 -2.51 2.83 -8.77
N GLY A 81 -1.36 3.25 -8.26
CA GLY A 81 -0.96 4.65 -8.18
C GLY A 81 -1.43 5.39 -6.91
N ASP A 82 -2.28 4.80 -6.08
CA ASP A 82 -2.56 5.36 -4.76
C ASP A 82 -1.27 5.45 -3.94
N ARG A 83 -1.13 6.50 -3.15
CA ARG A 83 -0.05 6.62 -2.16
C ARG A 83 -0.54 6.03 -0.85
N LEU A 84 0.25 5.11 -0.28
CA LEU A 84 0.00 4.49 1.00
C LEU A 84 1.00 5.03 2.01
N ILE A 85 0.50 5.69 3.05
CA ILE A 85 1.30 6.12 4.20
C ILE A 85 1.07 5.07 5.29
N VAL A 86 2.06 4.20 5.49
CA VAL A 86 1.95 3.06 6.41
C VAL A 86 2.81 3.29 7.64
N THR A 87 2.22 3.20 8.83
CA THR A 87 2.94 3.24 10.10
C THR A 87 3.07 1.84 10.67
N LYS A 88 4.32 1.36 10.79
CA LYS A 88 4.70 0.06 11.37
C LYS A 88 5.66 0.30 12.53
N GLN A 89 5.27 -0.12 13.74
CA GLN A 89 6.11 -0.02 14.95
C GLN A 89 6.73 1.38 15.17
N GLY A 90 6.00 2.44 14.85
CA GLY A 90 6.43 3.83 14.98
C GLY A 90 7.23 4.39 13.79
N LEU A 91 7.56 3.59 12.78
CA LEU A 91 8.18 4.03 11.53
C LEU A 91 7.11 4.25 10.45
N THR A 92 7.27 5.32 9.67
CA THR A 92 6.34 5.67 8.58
C THR A 92 7.01 5.43 7.24
N TYR A 93 6.31 4.69 6.37
CA TYR A 93 6.70 4.37 5.00
C TYR A 93 5.74 5.06 4.04
N VAL A 94 6.28 5.78 3.04
CA VAL A 94 5.49 6.35 1.96
C VAL A 94 5.68 5.49 0.73
N LEU A 95 4.61 4.81 0.34
CA LEU A 95 4.64 3.76 -0.68
C LEU A 95 3.73 4.12 -1.86
N ALA A 96 4.16 3.82 -3.07
CA ALA A 96 3.31 3.82 -4.25
C ALA A 96 2.66 2.43 -4.43
N ALA A 97 1.32 2.40 -4.49
CA ALA A 97 0.56 1.17 -4.67
C ALA A 97 0.68 0.65 -6.11
N GLY A 98 1.12 -0.59 -6.25
CA GLY A 98 1.01 -1.35 -7.49
C GLY A 98 -0.38 -1.97 -7.66
N LYS A 99 -0.42 -3.09 -8.38
CA LYS A 99 -1.66 -3.83 -8.61
C LYS A 99 -2.14 -4.51 -7.32
N ALA A 100 -3.40 -4.27 -6.95
CA ALA A 100 -4.06 -4.97 -5.86
C ALA A 100 -4.58 -6.33 -6.32
N ILE A 101 -4.36 -7.36 -5.51
CA ILE A 101 -4.87 -8.73 -5.70
C ILE A 101 -5.81 -9.05 -4.53
N ARG A 102 -7.04 -9.42 -4.86
CA ARG A 102 -8.10 -9.65 -3.88
C ARG A 102 -8.29 -11.14 -3.65
N TYR A 103 -8.25 -11.53 -2.38
CA TYR A 103 -8.60 -12.85 -1.88
C TYR A 103 -9.83 -12.73 -0.98
N GLY A 104 -10.49 -13.86 -0.68
CA GLY A 104 -11.64 -13.87 0.22
C GLY A 104 -11.32 -13.41 1.65
N SER A 105 -10.05 -13.52 2.08
CA SER A 105 -9.61 -13.17 3.44
C SER A 105 -8.86 -11.85 3.54
N HIS A 106 -8.30 -11.34 2.45
CA HIS A 106 -7.48 -10.13 2.45
C HIS A 106 -7.31 -9.55 1.05
N LEU A 107 -6.87 -8.31 0.99
CA LEU A 107 -6.32 -7.68 -0.19
C LEU A 107 -4.80 -7.61 -0.02
N GLU A 108 -4.06 -8.00 -1.05
CA GLU A 108 -2.61 -7.88 -1.14
C GLU A 108 -2.27 -6.79 -2.16
N VAL A 109 -1.38 -5.87 -1.79
CA VAL A 109 -0.90 -4.81 -2.68
C VAL A 109 0.61 -4.84 -2.68
N THR A 110 1.21 -5.08 -3.85
CA THR A 110 2.65 -4.90 -4.03
C THR A 110 2.95 -3.42 -4.16
N CYS A 111 3.97 -2.95 -3.45
CA CYS A 111 4.28 -1.53 -3.35
C CYS A 111 5.77 -1.27 -3.59
N GLN A 112 6.06 -0.03 -3.99
CA GLN A 112 7.41 0.50 -4.08
C GLN A 112 7.54 1.69 -3.14
N GLU A 113 8.71 1.85 -2.53
CA GLU A 113 9.00 3.03 -1.72
C GLU A 113 9.13 4.25 -2.63
N VAL A 114 8.51 5.36 -2.24
CA VAL A 114 8.67 6.63 -2.94
C VAL A 114 9.95 7.25 -2.40
N ALA A 115 10.96 7.39 -3.26
CA ALA A 115 12.17 8.10 -2.88
C ALA A 115 11.83 9.57 -2.59
N ASP A 116 12.30 10.08 -1.45
CA ASP A 116 12.38 11.52 -1.22
C ASP A 116 13.33 12.10 -2.28
N VAL A 117 12.78 12.90 -3.21
CA VAL A 117 13.55 13.66 -4.22
C VAL A 117 13.91 15.02 -3.66
#